data_AF-A0AAT9P139-F1
#
_entry.id   AF-A0AAT9P139-F1
#
_cell.length_a   1.000
_cell.length_b   1.000
_cell.length_c   1.000
_cell.angle_alpha   90.00
_cell.angle_beta   90.00
_cell.angle_gamma   90.00
#
_symmetry.space_group_name_H-M   'P 1'
#
loop_
_entity.id
_entity.type
_entity.pdbx_description
1 polymer ?
#
loop_
_entity_poly.entity_id
_entity_poly.type
_entity_poly.pdbx_seq_one_letter_code
_entity_poly.pdbx_strand_id
1 'polypeptide(L)'
;MEAWAVLTKVIDGEEKIVKAGLNLVVDDDYDRAIMVDEVKARQSEKLEIKDGVVSVKTDATLLTLKELNEATKLKEIIPVVISKEVEE
;
A
#
# COMPACT_ATOMS: atom_id res chain seq x y z
N MET A 1 -5.94 -17.65 -3.39
CA MET A 1 -5.90 -16.74 -2.23
C MET A 1 -5.19 -15.50 -2.72
N GLU A 2 -5.83 -14.34 -2.65
CA GLU A 2 -5.23 -13.08 -3.09
C GLU A 2 -4.12 -12.68 -2.12
N ALA A 3 -2.92 -12.45 -2.66
CA ALA A 3 -1.72 -12.17 -1.87
C ALA A 3 -1.59 -10.66 -1.64
N TRP A 4 -1.95 -10.21 -0.43
CA TRP A 4 -1.72 -8.83 0.00
C TRP A 4 -0.40 -8.74 0.76
N ALA A 5 0.40 -7.75 0.43
CA ALA A 5 1.71 -7.57 1.04
C ALA A 5 2.05 -6.09 1.25
N VAL A 6 2.94 -5.84 2.20
CA VAL A 6 3.72 -4.62 2.31
C VAL A 6 5.18 -4.93 1.97
N LEU A 7 5.81 -4.06 1.19
CA LEU A 7 7.23 -4.13 0.86
C LEU A 7 7.96 -3.07 1.67
N THR A 8 9.06 -3.47 2.29
CA THR A 8 9.84 -2.62 3.17
C THR A 8 11.22 -2.34 2.59
N LYS A 9 11.80 -1.21 3.00
CA LYS A 9 13.18 -0.83 2.73
C LYS A 9 13.81 -0.23 3.98
N VAL A 10 15.08 -0.54 4.23
CA VAL A 10 15.87 0.09 5.27
C VAL A 10 16.35 1.44 4.75
N ILE A 11 15.85 2.52 5.36
CA ILE A 11 16.18 3.91 5.00
C ILE A 11 16.61 4.60 6.28
N ASP A 12 17.83 5.14 6.30
CA ASP A 12 18.44 5.79 7.47
C ASP A 12 18.55 4.86 8.71
N GLY A 13 18.71 3.56 8.49
CA GLY A 13 18.80 2.56 9.57
C GLY A 13 17.45 2.12 10.13
N GLU A 14 16.34 2.64 9.61
CA GLU A 14 14.97 2.27 10.01
C GLU A 14 14.25 1.50 8.89
N GLU A 15 13.53 0.44 9.24
CA GLU A 15 12.71 -0.31 8.28
C GLU A 15 11.39 0.43 8.00
N LYS A 16 11.23 0.91 6.75
CA LYS A 16 10.07 1.70 6.32
C LYS A 16 9.26 0.93 5.29
N ILE A 17 7.93 1.00 5.40
CA ILE A 17 7.01 0.49 4.38
C ILE A 17 7.03 1.47 3.20
N VAL A 18 7.41 0.98 2.02
CA VAL A 18 7.56 1.81 0.80
C VAL A 18 6.50 1.50 -0.26
N LYS A 19 5.91 0.31 -0.21
CA LYS A 19 4.84 -0.10 -1.12
C LYS A 19 3.90 -1.08 -0.45
N ALA A 20 2.63 -1.08 -0.84
CA ALA A 20 1.64 -2.04 -0.36
C ALA A 20 0.58 -2.29 -1.42
N GLY A 21 -0.01 -3.49 -1.42
CA GLY A 21 -1.05 -3.82 -2.39
C GLY A 21 -1.24 -5.31 -2.62
N LEU A 22 -2.08 -5.60 -3.60
CA LEU A 22 -2.43 -6.94 -4.05
C LEU A 22 -1.48 -7.39 -5.15
N ASN A 23 -1.02 -8.65 -5.08
CA ASN A 23 -0.22 -9.33 -6.11
C ASN A 23 0.99 -8.47 -6.54
N LEU A 24 1.69 -7.90 -5.55
CA LEU A 24 2.88 -7.12 -5.80
C LEU A 24 3.99 -8.02 -6.36
N VAL A 25 4.64 -7.54 -7.43
CA VAL A 25 5.91 -8.10 -7.90
C VAL A 25 7.01 -7.56 -7.00
N VAL A 26 7.81 -8.48 -6.45
CA VAL A 26 8.98 -8.17 -5.63
C VAL A 26 10.21 -8.32 -6.51
N ASP A 27 11.07 -7.32 -6.48
CA ASP A 27 12.38 -7.29 -7.12
C ASP A 27 13.45 -6.95 -6.07
N ASP A 28 14.70 -6.78 -6.52
CA ASP A 28 15.85 -6.53 -5.66
C ASP A 28 15.86 -5.11 -5.05
N ASP A 29 14.89 -4.24 -5.35
CA ASP A 29 14.83 -2.89 -4.79
C ASP A 29 14.27 -2.84 -3.36
N TYR A 30 13.65 -3.93 -2.89
CA TYR A 30 13.03 -4.07 -1.57
C TYR A 30 13.80 -5.05 -0.68
N ASP A 31 13.90 -4.73 0.60
CA ASP A 31 14.60 -5.58 1.56
C ASP A 31 13.73 -6.77 2.01
N ARG A 32 12.42 -6.54 2.21
CA ARG A 32 11.48 -7.60 2.65
C ARG A 32 10.09 -7.40 2.06
N ALA A 33 9.41 -8.54 1.86
CA ALA A 33 7.98 -8.60 1.58
C ALA A 33 7.27 -9.28 2.76
N ILE A 34 6.30 -8.59 3.36
CA ILE A 34 5.55 -9.08 4.51
C ILE A 34 4.09 -9.26 4.12
N MET A 35 3.60 -10.50 4.22
CA MET A 35 2.22 -10.84 3.91
C MET A 35 1.28 -10.28 4.98
N VAL A 36 0.21 -9.62 4.53
CA VAL A 36 -0.79 -8.99 5.39
C VAL A 36 -2.20 -9.26 4.84
N ASP A 37 -3.22 -8.85 5.58
CA ASP A 37 -4.58 -8.78 5.07
C ASP A 37 -4.81 -7.53 4.21
N GLU A 38 -5.92 -7.52 3.46
CA GLU A 38 -6.32 -6.40 2.61
C GLU A 38 -6.52 -5.09 3.39
N VAL A 39 -7.03 -5.16 4.62
CA VAL A 39 -7.32 -3.99 5.46
C VAL A 39 -6.03 -3.22 5.76
N LYS A 40 -4.97 -3.95 6.11
CA LYS A 40 -3.64 -3.42 6.35
C LYS A 40 -2.99 -2.91 5.07
N ALA A 41 -2.98 -3.71 4.01
CA ALA A 41 -2.33 -3.31 2.76
C ALA A 41 -2.93 -2.04 2.15
N ARG A 42 -4.25 -1.85 2.21
CA ARG A 42 -4.94 -0.64 1.72
C ARG A 42 -4.74 0.61 2.59
N GLN A 43 -4.21 0.46 3.80
CA GLN A 43 -3.99 1.54 4.76
C GLN A 43 -2.55 1.54 5.27
N SER A 44 -1.60 1.20 4.38
CA SER A 44 -0.19 1.02 4.75
C SER A 44 0.46 2.25 5.38
N GLU A 45 -0.05 3.44 5.10
CA GLU A 45 0.39 4.70 5.71
C GLU A 45 0.16 4.75 7.24
N LYS A 46 -0.78 3.95 7.75
CA LYS A 46 -1.10 3.81 9.18
C LYS A 46 -0.28 2.72 9.87
N LEU A 47 0.58 2.04 9.13
CA LEU A 47 1.38 0.93 9.63
C LEU A 47 2.83 1.36 9.88
N GLU A 48 3.49 0.60 10.73
CA GLU A 48 4.90 0.70 11.04
C GLU A 48 5.49 -0.70 11.22
N ILE A 49 6.81 -0.81 11.11
CA ILE A 49 7.50 -2.06 11.42
C ILE A 49 8.13 -1.93 12.81
N LYS A 50 7.72 -2.81 13.72
CA LYS A 50 8.26 -2.93 15.07
C LYS A 50 8.82 -4.34 15.25
N ASP A 51 10.11 -4.44 15.53
CA ASP A 51 10.80 -5.73 15.72
C ASP A 51 10.56 -6.73 14.57
N GLY A 52 10.50 -6.22 13.34
CA GLY A 52 10.27 -7.01 12.14
C GLY A 52 8.81 -7.47 11.92
N VAL A 53 7.86 -6.98 12.74
CA VAL A 53 6.43 -7.25 12.65
C VAL A 53 5.66 -5.99 12.23
N VAL A 54 4.70 -6.17 11.32
CA VAL A 54 3.79 -5.10 10.89
C VAL A 54 2.81 -4.77 12.02
N SER A 55 2.91 -3.54 12.52
CA SER A 55 2.06 -3.00 13.59
C SER A 55 1.29 -1.78 13.11
N VAL A 56 0.18 -1.47 13.78
CA VAL A 56 -0.55 -0.21 13.57
C VAL A 56 0.11 0.86 14.42
N LYS A 57 0.33 2.05 13.86
CA LYS A 57 0.86 3.20 14.59
C LYS A 57 -0.02 3.52 15.81
N THR A 58 0.60 3.94 16.91
CA THR A 58 -0.07 4.15 18.20
C THR A 58 -1.28 5.09 18.12
N ASP A 59 -1.26 6.06 17.22
CA ASP A 59 -2.28 7.08 17.00
C ASP A 59 -3.24 6.76 15.85
N ALA A 60 -3.11 5.60 15.21
CA ALA A 60 -3.89 5.22 14.04
C ALA A 60 -4.94 4.15 14.34
N THR A 61 -6.12 4.31 13.74
CA THR A 61 -7.18 3.30 13.71
C THR A 61 -7.42 2.86 12.28
N LEU A 62 -7.46 1.54 12.06
CA LEU A 62 -7.77 0.97 10.75
C LEU A 62 -9.29 1.01 10.52
N LEU A 63 -9.67 1.45 9.34
CA LEU A 63 -11.04 1.30 8.83
C LEU A 63 -11.32 -0.17 8.54
N THR A 64 -12.59 -0.56 8.60
CA THR A 64 -13.06 -1.87 8.14
C THR A 64 -13.05 -1.94 6.61
N LEU A 65 -13.11 -3.15 6.04
CA LEU A 65 -13.24 -3.34 4.59
C LEU A 65 -14.46 -2.63 4.00
N LYS A 66 -15.59 -2.58 4.74
CA LYS A 66 -16.80 -1.90 4.27
C LYS A 66 -16.55 -0.40 4.08
N GLU A 67 -15.97 0.24 5.10
CA GLU A 67 -15.63 1.66 5.08
C GLU A 67 -14.59 1.98 3.99
N LEU A 68 -13.59 1.11 3.82
CA LEU A 68 -12.61 1.24 2.73
C LEU A 68 -13.26 1.15 1.34
N ASN A 69 -14.18 0.21 1.15
CA ASN A 69 -14.88 0.05 -0.11
C ASN A 69 -15.80 1.24 -0.41
N GLU A 70 -16.47 1.80 0.60
CA GLU A 70 -17.27 3.02 0.46
C GLU A 70 -16.41 4.25 0.12
N ALA A 71 -15.26 4.41 0.79
CA ALA A 71 -14.31 5.50 0.51
C ALA A 71 -13.68 5.38 -0.89
N THR A 72 -13.44 4.15 -1.38
CA THR A 72 -12.85 3.90 -2.69
C THR A 72 -13.85 4.11 -3.82
N LYS A 73 -15.13 3.78 -3.61
CA LYS A 73 -16.21 4.03 -4.59
C LYS A 73 -16.40 5.50 -4.94
N LEU A 74 -16.01 6.42 -4.05
CA LEU A 74 -16.09 7.87 -4.26
C LEU A 74 -14.98 8.41 -5.18
N LYS A 75 -13.92 7.65 -5.45
CA LYS A 75 -13.00 7.97 -6.55
C LYS A 75 -13.62 7.47 -7.84
N GLU A 76 -14.52 8.28 -8.41
CA GLU A 76 -14.95 8.11 -9.80
C GLU A 76 -13.72 7.88 -10.67
N ILE A 77 -13.81 6.89 -11.56
CA ILE A 77 -12.78 6.63 -12.56
C ILE A 77 -12.71 7.88 -13.42
N ILE A 78 -11.76 8.78 -13.15
CA ILE A 78 -11.49 9.92 -14.01
C ILE A 78 -10.78 9.32 -15.23
N PRO A 79 -11.40 9.26 -16.42
CA PRO A 79 -10.69 8.82 -17.60
C PRO A 79 -9.54 9.80 -17.83
N VAL A 80 -8.31 9.29 -17.80
CA VAL A 80 -7.13 10.07 -18.19
C VAL A 80 -7.28 10.32 -19.69
N VAL A 81 -7.64 11.55 -20.06
CA VAL A 81 -7.60 11.99 -21.45
C VAL A 81 -6.14 12.10 -21.82
N ILE A 82 -5.63 11.12 -22.56
CA ILE A 82 -4.33 11.20 -23.19
C ILE A 82 -4.49 12.21 -24.33
N SER A 83 -4.07 13.46 -24.10
CA SER A 83 -3.98 14.46 -25.16
C SER A 83 -3.10 13.89 -26.27
N LYS A 84 -3.69 13.62 -27.43
CA LYS A 84 -2.93 13.27 -28.62
C LYS A 84 -2.02 14.46 -28.93
N GLU A 85 -0.72 14.20 -29.06
CA GLU A 85 0.21 15.15 -29.64
C GLU A 85 -0.34 15.63 -30.98
N VAL A 86 -0.38 16.94 -31.16
CA VAL A 86 -0.73 17.58 -32.42
C VAL A 86 0.46 17.35 -33.35
N GLU A 87 0.32 16.43 -34.30
CA GLU A 87 1.14 16.44 -35.51
C GLU A 87 0.58 17.53 -36.44
N GLU A 88 1.32 18.64 -36.56
CA GLU A 88 1.37 19.50 -37.75
C GLU A 88 2.82 19.95 -37.99
#